data_AF-A0A5R8Z8L6-F1
#
_entry.id   AF-A0A5R8Z8L6-F1
#
_cell.length_a   1.000
_cell.length_b   1.000
_cell.length_c   1.000
_cell.angle_alpha   90.00
_cell.angle_beta   90.00
_cell.angle_gamma   90.00
#
_symmetry.space_group_name_H-M   'P 1'
#
loop_
_entity.id
_entity.type
_entity.pdbx_description
1 polymer ?
#
loop_
_entity_poly.entity_id
_entity_poly.type
_entity_poly.pdbx_seq_one_letter_code
_entity_poly.pdbx_strand_id
1 'polypeptide(L)' 'MNPNASKHIWEETRGLAFSRPYAEQARLSSLADAIDNVEIGNWENMMRSGDWELIFSQPRQEGLNAVLKHARHLGGF' A
#
# COMPACT_ATOMS: atom_id res chain seq x y z
N MET A 1 11.41 10.32 10.23
CA MET A 1 10.10 9.76 10.62
C MET A 1 9.03 10.67 10.04
N ASN A 2 8.33 10.26 8.97
CA ASN A 2 7.41 11.11 8.23
C ASN A 2 5.96 10.80 8.67
N PRO A 3 5.19 11.74 9.26
CA PRO A 3 3.97 11.42 10.02
C PRO A 3 2.71 11.17 9.18
N ASN A 4 2.80 11.29 7.85
CA ASN A 4 1.61 11.39 7.00
C ASN A 4 1.06 10.06 6.47
N ALA A 5 1.81 8.95 6.58
CA ALA A 5 1.31 7.64 6.15
C ALA A 5 0.27 7.08 7.14
N SER A 6 0.46 7.31 8.44
CA SER A 6 -0.41 6.77 9.50
C SER A 6 -1.77 7.47 9.59
N LYS A 7 -1.88 8.71 9.10
CA LYS A 7 -3.10 9.51 9.23
C LYS A 7 -4.22 9.06 8.28
N HIS A 8 -3.85 8.58 7.08
CA HIS A 8 -4.83 8.09 6.11
C HIS A 8 -5.39 6.70 6.49
N ILE A 9 -4.58 5.82 7.08
CA ILE A 9 -5.02 4.50 7.53
C ILE A 9 -5.98 4.62 8.73
N TRP A 10 -5.81 5.65 9.56
CA TRP A 10 -6.60 5.87 10.77
C TRP A 10 -8.05 6.35 10.52
N GLU A 11 -8.31 7.02 9.39
CA GLU A 11 -9.65 7.54 9.10
C GLU A 11 -10.59 6.47 8.52
N GLU A 12 -10.07 5.39 7.95
CA GLU A 12 -10.87 4.29 7.37
C GLU A 12 -11.33 3.25 8.43
N THR A 13 -10.71 3.24 9.61
CA THR A 13 -10.80 2.15 10.60
C THR A 13 -11.97 2.25 11.57
N ARG A 14 -12.55 3.44 11.78
CA ARG A 14 -13.53 3.67 12.88
C ARG A 14 -14.93 3.12 12.64
N GLY A 15 -15.11 2.32 11.60
CA GLY A 15 -16.42 2.12 11.02
C GLY A 15 -17.29 0.97 11.52
N LEU A 16 -16.88 -0.27 11.84
CA LEU A 16 -17.80 -1.33 12.36
C LEU A 16 -17.05 -2.50 13.03
N ALA A 17 -17.63 -3.04 14.10
CA ALA A 17 -17.01 -3.92 15.07
C ALA A 17 -16.77 -5.39 14.62
N PHE A 18 -15.68 -5.97 15.14
CA PHE A 18 -15.26 -7.39 15.21
C PHE A 18 -14.97 -8.20 13.93
N SER A 19 -15.69 -8.07 12.81
CA SER A 19 -15.35 -8.81 11.57
C SER A 19 -14.40 -8.04 10.62
N ARG A 20 -14.31 -6.71 10.78
CA ARG A 20 -13.36 -5.84 10.07
C ARG A 20 -11.89 -6.05 10.45
N PRO A 21 -11.48 -6.24 11.72
CA PRO A 21 -10.05 -6.35 12.05
C PRO A 21 -9.37 -7.52 11.34
N TYR A 22 -10.05 -8.65 11.12
CA TYR A 22 -9.52 -9.77 10.35
C TYR A 22 -9.39 -9.44 8.86
N ALA A 23 -10.41 -8.84 8.25
CA ALA A 23 -10.37 -8.43 6.85
C ALA A 23 -9.32 -7.31 6.60
N GLU A 24 -9.13 -6.42 7.57
CA GLU A 24 -8.12 -5.36 7.55
C GLU A 24 -6.71 -5.92 7.73
N GLN A 25 -6.50 -6.85 8.67
CA GLN A 25 -5.21 -7.54 8.83
C GLN A 25 -4.86 -8.36 7.57
N ALA A 26 -5.83 -9.06 6.99
CA ALA A 26 -5.63 -9.79 5.74
C ALA A 26 -5.28 -8.84 4.58
N ARG A 27 -5.94 -7.68 4.50
CA ARG A 27 -5.65 -6.63 3.50
C ARG A 27 -4.28 -6.00 3.70
N LEU A 28 -3.86 -5.76 4.94
CA LEU A 28 -2.52 -5.22 5.24
C LEU A 28 -1.43 -6.25 4.93
N SER A 29 -1.69 -7.52 5.22
CA SER A 29 -0.77 -8.62 4.89
C SER A 29 -0.63 -8.77 3.37
N SER A 30 -1.75 -8.74 2.63
CA SER A 30 -1.71 -8.83 1.18
C SER A 30 -1.07 -7.61 0.52
N LEU A 31 -1.19 -6.42 1.12
CA LEU A 31 -0.46 -5.23 0.68
C LEU A 31 1.06 -5.39 0.90
N ALA A 32 1.47 -5.89 2.07
CA ALA A 32 2.88 -6.13 2.37
C ALA A 32 3.49 -7.12 1.38
N ASP A 33 2.80 -8.24 1.14
CA ASP A 33 3.21 -9.22 0.14
C ASP A 33 3.29 -8.60 -1.27
N ALA A 34 2.31 -7.77 -1.64
CA ALA A 34 2.32 -7.09 -2.94
C ALA A 34 3.50 -6.13 -3.10
N ILE A 35 3.88 -5.41 -2.03
CA ILE A 35 5.04 -4.50 -2.02
C ILE A 35 6.35 -5.28 -2.09
N ASP A 36 6.46 -6.43 -1.41
CA ASP A 36 7.68 -7.22 -1.42
C ASP A 36 7.92 -7.94 -2.77
N ASN A 37 6.83 -8.25 -3.50
CA ASN A 37 6.90 -8.95 -4.78
C ASN A 37 6.82 -8.03 -6.01
N VAL A 38 6.60 -6.72 -5.84
CA VAL A 38 6.51 -5.82 -7.00
C VAL A 38 7.90 -5.49 -7.56
N GLU A 39 8.11 -5.80 -8.83
CA GLU A 39 9.29 -5.35 -9.55
C GLU A 39 9.15 -3.88 -9.93
N ILE A 40 9.93 -3.02 -9.27
CA ILE A 40 9.90 -1.58 -9.53
C ILE A 40 10.71 -1.28 -10.80
N GLY A 41 10.05 -1.43 -11.95
CA GLY A 41 10.64 -1.14 -13.27
C GLY A 41 10.30 0.25 -13.81
N ASN A 42 9.17 0.83 -13.37
CA ASN A 42 8.62 2.05 -13.97
C ASN A 42 8.16 3.04 -12.89
N TRP A 43 9.04 3.96 -12.52
CA TRP A 43 8.71 5.04 -11.59
C TRP A 43 7.53 5.86 -12.10
N GLU A 44 6.67 6.26 -11.17
CA GLU A 44 5.50 7.11 -11.38
C GLU A 44 4.42 6.53 -12.30
N ASN A 45 4.59 5.29 -12.75
CA ASN A 45 3.60 4.53 -13.49
C ASN A 45 2.90 3.50 -12.59
N MET A 46 1.70 3.11 -13.00
CA MET A 46 0.92 2.09 -12.33
C MET A 46 1.53 0.71 -12.56
N MET A 47 1.81 0.01 -11.46
CA MET A 47 2.29 -1.36 -11.41
C MET A 47 1.24 -2.23 -10.76
N ARG A 48 1.06 -3.46 -11.24
CA ARG A 48 0.16 -4.43 -10.63
C ARG A 48 0.96 -5.52 -9.94
N SER A 49 0.59 -5.83 -8.69
CA SER A 49 1.16 -6.91 -7.89
C SER A 49 0.05 -7.56 -7.09
N GLY A 50 -0.28 -8.82 -7.43
CA GLY A 50 -1.47 -9.49 -6.91
C GLY A 50 -2.76 -8.69 -7.19
N ASP A 51 -3.60 -8.54 -6.17
CA ASP A 51 -4.83 -7.74 -6.22
C ASP A 51 -4.61 -6.23 -5.96
N TRP A 52 -3.38 -5.74 -6.14
CA TRP A 52 -3.05 -4.33 -5.89
C TRP A 52 -2.54 -3.60 -7.13
N GLU A 53 -2.98 -2.35 -7.26
CA GLU A 53 -2.38 -1.33 -8.12
C GLU A 53 -1.52 -0.41 -7.27
N LEU A 54 -0.23 -0.35 -7.58
CA LEU A 54 0.80 0.38 -6.83
C LEU A 54 1.46 1.41 -7.74
N ILE A 55 1.76 2.59 -7.21
CA ILE A 55 2.61 3.59 -7.88
C ILE A 55 3.73 3.95 -6.92
N PHE A 56 4.97 3.78 -7.36
CA PHE A 56 6.16 4.19 -6.60
C PHE A 56 6.79 5.42 -7.24
N SER A 57 7.30 6.34 -6.42
CA SER A 57 8.21 7.37 -6.89
C SER A 57 9.65 7.01 -6.65
N GLN A 58 10.47 7.48 -7.58
CA GLN A 58 11.92 7.35 -7.48
C GLN A 58 12.42 7.95 -6.16
N PRO A 59 13.38 7.30 -5.51
CA PRO A 59 14.06 7.85 -4.35
C PRO A 59 14.68 9.21 -4.69
N ARG A 60 14.64 10.16 -3.76
CA ARG A 60 15.22 11.50 -3.97
C ARG A 60 16.75 11.48 -4.04
N GLN A 61 17.38 10.43 -3.55
CA GLN A 61 18.82 10.22 -3.53
C GLN A 61 19.11 8.73 -3.69
N GLU A 62 20.26 8.41 -4.25
CA GLU A 62 20.75 7.03 -4.35
C GLU A 62 20.94 6.42 -2.95
N GLY A 63 20.56 5.15 -2.79
CA GLY A 63 20.59 4.45 -1.49
C GLY A 63 19.37 4.69 -0.59
N LEU A 64 18.40 5.51 -1.01
CA LEU A 64 17.11 5.65 -0.31
C LEU A 64 16.05 4.71 -0.87
N ASN A 65 15.10 4.34 -0.01
CA ASN A 65 13.97 3.48 -0.41
C ASN A 65 13.01 4.23 -1.34
N ALA A 66 12.41 3.47 -2.26
CA ALA A 66 11.27 3.91 -3.03
C ALA A 66 10.13 4.37 -2.11
N VAL A 67 9.37 5.36 -2.55
CA VAL A 67 8.19 5.82 -1.81
C VAL A 67 6.95 5.35 -2.53
N LEU A 68 6.13 4.56 -1.84
CA LEU A 68 4.80 4.20 -2.31
C LEU A 68 3.90 5.46 -2.28
N LYS A 69 3.51 5.94 -3.47
CA LYS A 69 2.64 7.10 -3.65
C LYS A 69 1.16 6.72 -3.70
N HIS A 70 0.86 5.54 -4.20
CA HIS A 70 -0.50 5.07 -4.38
C HIS A 70 -0.56 3.56 -4.18
N ALA A 71 -1.61 3.11 -3.49
CA ALA A 71 -1.96 1.70 -3.37
C ALA A 71 -3.48 1.59 -3.43
N ARG A 72 -3.98 0.80 -4.38
CA ARG A 72 -5.41 0.53 -4.56
C ARG A 72 -5.64 -0.97 -4.64
N HIS A 73 -6.54 -1.47 -3.81
CA HIS A 73 -7.00 -2.85 -3.87
C HIS A 73 -8.02 -3.01 -5.00
N LEU A 74 -7.84 -4.04 -5.83
CA LEU A 74 -8.69 -4.38 -6.97
C LEU A 74 -9.81 -5.36 -6.61
N GLY A 75 -9.67 -6.12 -5.52
CA GLY A 75 -10.72 -7.02 -5.05
C GLY A 75 -11.91 -6.24 -4.50
N GLY A 76 -13.06 -6.37 -5.18
CA GLY A 76 -14.35 -5.83 -4.75
C GLY A 76 -14.88 -6.51 -3.48
N PHE A 77 -15.66 -5.77 -2.70
CA PHE A 77 -16.46 -6.33 -1.60
C PHE A 77 -17.70 -7.04 -2.14
#